data_AF-A0AAJ4SI04-F1
#
_entry.id   AF-A0AAJ4SI04-F1
#
_cell.length_a   1.000
_cell.length_b   1.000
_cell.length_c   1.000
_cell.angle_alpha   90.00
_cell.angle_beta   90.00
_cell.angle_gamma   90.00
#
_symmetry.space_group_name_H-M   'P 1'
#
loop_
_entity.id
_entity.type
_entity.pdbx_description
1 polymer ?
#
loop_
_entity_poly.entity_id
_entity_poly.type
_entity_poly.pdbx_seq_one_letter_code
_entity_poly.pdbx_strand_id
1 'polypeptide(L)'
;MPVVKDFFIALSNNKFMNESAKKMGPALGANKVVAGVDIDSTIDTVERLNMKGISCTLDNLGEFVTSRQEALEAQQNIVEIMRRNYNANIDAHVSIKLTQLGLNIDREFAYQNTREILLKAHEYGNTFVNIDAEKYEDLVGTTEIVDKLKGEFKNVGTVIQAYLFDAMNIMDKYDDVRLRLVKGAYKEAPHIAFQTKEEIDKNYIALIEKRLLTAKAFTSIATHDHNVINHVKQFVKDHNISRDSFEFQMLYGFRTDYAYQIANEGYNFCMYVPFGEDWFGYFMRRLAERPQNINLMLLDIFSEKNKGKIAIGASVLAGLTLLGIGGIAKGKKK
;
A
#
# COMPACT_ATOMS: atom_id res chain seq x y z
N MET A 1 -7.56 -21.20 1.47
CA MET A 1 -8.99 -21.45 1.24
C MET A 1 -9.54 -20.37 0.32
N PRO A 2 -9.75 -20.66 -0.98
CA PRO A 2 -10.23 -19.70 -1.97
C PRO A 2 -11.52 -18.99 -1.55
N VAL A 3 -12.46 -19.75 -0.96
CA VAL A 3 -13.78 -19.27 -0.53
C VAL A 3 -13.68 -18.13 0.50
N VAL A 4 -12.71 -18.18 1.41
CA VAL A 4 -12.49 -17.14 2.43
C VAL A 4 -11.93 -15.87 1.80
N LYS A 5 -10.99 -16.02 0.87
CA LYS A 5 -10.42 -14.91 0.11
C LYS A 5 -11.50 -14.21 -0.71
N ASP A 6 -12.32 -14.96 -1.43
CA ASP A 6 -13.39 -14.43 -2.27
C ASP A 6 -14.48 -13.72 -1.44
N PHE A 7 -14.80 -14.23 -0.24
CA PHE A 7 -15.71 -13.58 0.69
C PHE A 7 -15.23 -12.19 1.12
N PHE A 8 -13.98 -12.06 1.55
CA PHE A 8 -13.43 -10.76 1.97
C PHE A 8 -13.28 -9.78 0.80
N ILE A 9 -12.96 -10.27 -0.40
CA ILE A 9 -12.96 -9.44 -1.63
C ILE A 9 -14.38 -8.95 -1.95
N ALA A 10 -15.40 -9.80 -1.79
CA ALA A 10 -16.79 -9.37 -1.99
C ALA A 10 -17.20 -8.29 -0.99
N LEU A 11 -16.80 -8.42 0.28
CA LEU A 11 -17.02 -7.40 1.29
C LEU A 11 -16.31 -6.08 0.97
N SER A 12 -15.07 -6.12 0.48
CA SER A 12 -14.33 -4.89 0.16
C SER A 12 -15.01 -4.06 -0.93
N ASN A 13 -15.72 -4.72 -1.85
CA ASN A 13 -16.39 -4.08 -2.98
C ASN A 13 -17.83 -3.63 -2.67
N ASN A 14 -18.33 -3.84 -1.45
CA ASN A 14 -19.71 -3.51 -1.09
C ASN A 14 -19.85 -2.04 -0.66
N LYS A 15 -20.46 -1.22 -1.51
CA LYS A 15 -20.66 0.22 -1.25
C LYS A 15 -21.44 0.50 0.05
N PHE A 16 -22.51 -0.24 0.31
CA PHE A 16 -23.33 -0.04 1.51
C PHE A 16 -22.55 -0.31 2.80
N MET A 17 -21.74 -1.36 2.82
CA MET A 17 -20.88 -1.72 3.95
C MET A 17 -19.77 -0.68 4.15
N ASN A 18 -19.14 -0.21 3.06
CA ASN A 18 -18.17 0.88 3.12
C ASN A 18 -18.78 2.15 3.73
N GLU A 19 -19.91 2.64 3.19
CA GLU A 19 -20.60 3.83 3.71
C GLU A 19 -21.03 3.70 5.17
N SER A 20 -21.48 2.51 5.57
CA SER A 20 -21.84 2.25 6.97
C SER A 20 -20.61 2.24 7.89
N ALA A 21 -19.48 1.71 7.42
CA ALA A 21 -18.23 1.64 8.17
C ALA A 21 -17.56 3.01 8.36
N LYS A 22 -17.65 3.91 7.37
CA LYS A 22 -17.17 5.31 7.47
C LYS A 22 -17.76 6.00 8.70
N LYS A 23 -19.08 5.95 8.85
CA LYS A 23 -19.83 6.59 9.97
C LYS A 23 -19.47 6.05 11.36
N MET A 24 -18.91 4.84 11.45
CA MET A 24 -18.58 4.20 12.72
C MET A 24 -17.13 4.42 13.17
N GLY A 25 -16.28 4.98 12.29
CA GLY A 25 -14.83 5.02 12.47
C GLY A 25 -14.20 3.61 12.55
N PRO A 26 -12.87 3.49 12.70
CA PRO A 26 -12.20 2.19 12.67
C PRO A 26 -12.73 1.25 13.75
N ALA A 27 -12.93 -0.01 13.37
CA ALA A 27 -13.43 -1.07 14.22
C ALA A 27 -12.78 -2.40 13.82
N LEU A 28 -13.04 -3.47 14.59
CA LEU A 28 -12.60 -4.84 14.24
C LEU A 28 -11.07 -4.99 14.06
N GLY A 29 -10.27 -4.20 14.78
CA GLY A 29 -8.82 -4.21 14.67
C GLY A 29 -8.25 -3.33 13.55
N ALA A 30 -9.08 -2.57 12.83
CA ALA A 30 -8.63 -1.68 11.76
C ALA A 30 -7.62 -0.61 12.23
N ASN A 31 -7.72 -0.14 13.48
CA ASN A 31 -6.71 0.76 14.10
C ASN A 31 -5.29 0.19 14.13
N LYS A 32 -5.14 -1.14 13.96
CA LYS A 32 -3.82 -1.77 13.89
C LYS A 32 -3.20 -1.70 12.51
N VAL A 33 -3.99 -1.44 11.46
CA VAL A 33 -3.53 -1.46 10.06
C VAL A 33 -3.77 -0.13 9.32
N VAL A 34 -4.54 0.77 9.91
CA VAL A 34 -4.76 2.15 9.47
C VAL A 34 -4.27 3.06 10.59
N ALA A 35 -3.42 4.04 10.24
CA ALA A 35 -2.79 4.91 11.25
C ALA A 35 -3.78 5.86 11.93
N GLY A 36 -4.85 6.22 11.23
CA GLY A 36 -5.85 7.16 11.68
C GLY A 36 -6.94 7.37 10.63
N VAL A 37 -8.07 7.92 11.04
CA VAL A 37 -9.11 8.40 10.11
C VAL A 37 -8.99 9.87 9.79
N ASP A 38 -8.22 10.61 10.60
CA ASP A 38 -7.94 12.01 10.42
C ASP A 38 -6.43 12.24 10.26
N ILE A 39 -6.09 13.45 9.84
CA ILE A 39 -4.71 13.83 9.58
C ILE A 39 -3.88 13.87 10.87
N ASP A 40 -4.44 14.37 11.97
CA ASP A 40 -3.69 14.58 13.23
C ASP A 40 -3.20 13.23 13.80
N SER A 41 -4.09 12.24 13.89
CA SER A 41 -3.75 10.88 14.32
C SER A 41 -2.77 10.17 13.37
N THR A 42 -2.80 10.52 12.09
CA THR A 42 -1.84 10.03 11.09
C THR A 42 -0.45 10.61 11.36
N ILE A 43 -0.34 11.93 11.57
CA ILE A 43 0.93 12.60 11.91
C ILE A 43 1.54 12.00 13.18
N ASP A 44 0.76 11.85 14.26
CA ASP A 44 1.21 11.23 15.51
C ASP A 44 1.79 9.83 15.28
N THR A 45 1.20 9.06 14.36
CA THR A 45 1.68 7.72 14.01
C THR A 45 2.99 7.77 13.25
N VAL A 46 3.12 8.70 12.30
CA VAL A 46 4.37 8.88 11.56
C VAL A 46 5.50 9.32 12.48
N GLU A 47 5.28 10.29 13.37
CA GLU A 47 6.29 10.73 14.34
C GLU A 47 6.83 9.56 15.16
N ARG A 48 5.95 8.67 15.63
CA ARG A 48 6.36 7.46 16.36
C ARG A 48 7.20 6.51 15.52
N LEU A 49 6.92 6.37 14.23
CA LEU A 49 7.72 5.55 13.31
C LEU A 49 9.06 6.21 12.99
N ASN A 50 9.09 7.51 12.74
CA ASN A 50 10.32 8.27 12.49
C ASN A 50 11.27 8.22 13.70
N MET A 51 10.76 8.29 14.93
CA MET A 51 11.55 8.07 16.16
C MET A 51 12.19 6.67 16.25
N LYS A 52 11.77 5.73 15.41
CA LYS A 52 12.35 4.37 15.27
C LYS A 52 13.21 4.23 14.01
N GLY A 53 13.56 5.32 13.34
CA GLY A 53 14.34 5.31 12.11
C GLY A 53 13.59 4.75 10.91
N ILE A 54 12.25 4.82 10.94
CA ILE A 54 11.39 4.34 9.85
C ILE A 54 10.71 5.53 9.20
N SER A 55 10.93 5.72 7.90
CA SER A 55 10.22 6.71 7.07
C SER A 55 8.82 6.20 6.72
N CYS A 56 7.96 7.07 6.21
CA CYS A 56 6.60 6.68 5.81
C CYS A 56 6.25 7.07 4.38
N THR A 57 5.31 6.32 3.79
CA THR A 57 4.57 6.71 2.59
C THR A 57 3.09 6.71 2.94
N LEU A 58 2.45 7.87 2.85
CA LEU A 58 1.05 8.04 3.24
C LEU A 58 0.13 7.80 2.04
N ASP A 59 -0.91 6.99 2.24
CA ASP A 59 -1.92 6.69 1.24
C ASP A 59 -3.27 7.14 1.75
N ASN A 60 -3.83 8.16 1.09
CA ASN A 60 -5.18 8.62 1.38
C ASN A 60 -6.18 7.62 0.80
N LEU A 61 -6.84 6.89 1.69
CA LEU A 61 -7.87 5.95 1.31
C LEU A 61 -9.07 6.68 0.73
N GLY A 62 -9.29 6.45 -0.56
CA GLY A 62 -10.54 6.74 -1.25
C GLY A 62 -10.75 5.70 -2.32
N GLU A 63 -11.90 5.03 -2.28
CA GLU A 63 -12.25 4.02 -3.28
C GLU A 63 -13.44 4.50 -4.13
N PHE A 64 -13.49 4.03 -5.38
CA PHE A 64 -14.64 4.25 -6.28
C PHE A 64 -14.92 5.73 -6.62
N VAL A 65 -13.86 6.52 -6.87
CA VAL A 65 -14.02 7.86 -7.45
C VAL A 65 -14.66 7.73 -8.83
N THR A 66 -15.86 8.29 -8.98
CA THR A 66 -16.66 8.22 -10.21
C THR A 66 -17.04 9.58 -10.76
N SER A 67 -16.75 10.65 -10.03
CA SER A 67 -17.00 12.03 -10.46
C SER A 67 -15.74 12.90 -10.40
N ARG A 68 -15.70 13.96 -11.22
CA ARG A 68 -14.61 14.94 -11.18
C ARG A 68 -14.53 15.65 -9.82
N GLN A 69 -15.67 15.86 -9.17
CA GLN A 69 -15.74 16.50 -7.85
C GLN A 69 -15.03 15.66 -6.78
N GLU A 70 -15.35 14.36 -6.72
CA GLU A 70 -14.67 13.41 -5.81
C GLU A 70 -13.15 13.34 -6.07
N ALA A 71 -12.72 13.40 -7.33
CA ALA A 71 -11.31 13.42 -7.68
C ALA A 71 -10.59 14.69 -7.20
N LEU A 72 -11.24 15.86 -7.28
CA LEU A 72 -10.70 17.12 -6.77
C LEU A 72 -10.64 17.12 -5.23
N GLU A 73 -11.63 16.52 -4.56
CA GLU A 73 -11.60 16.37 -3.10
C GLU A 73 -10.45 15.45 -2.67
N ALA A 74 -10.24 14.33 -3.37
CA ALA A 74 -9.10 13.45 -3.11
C ALA A 74 -7.76 14.16 -3.31
N GLN A 75 -7.63 14.92 -4.40
CA GLN A 75 -6.46 15.75 -4.68
C GLN A 75 -6.19 16.76 -3.55
N GLN A 76 -7.22 17.49 -3.10
CA GLN A 76 -7.11 18.46 -2.00
C GLN A 76 -6.66 17.79 -0.70
N ASN A 77 -7.21 16.62 -0.38
CA ASN A 77 -6.81 15.89 0.81
C ASN A 77 -5.35 15.40 0.74
N ILE A 78 -4.87 14.99 -0.44
CA ILE A 78 -3.46 14.63 -0.66
C ILE A 78 -2.55 15.85 -0.46
N VAL A 79 -2.91 17.00 -1.03
CA VAL A 79 -2.14 18.25 -0.87
C VAL A 79 -2.12 18.70 0.60
N GLU A 80 -3.26 18.57 1.30
CA GLU A 80 -3.36 18.95 2.70
C GLU A 80 -2.48 18.06 3.59
N ILE A 81 -2.48 16.74 3.42
CA ILE A 81 -1.58 15.87 4.20
C ILE A 81 -0.11 16.19 3.91
N MET A 82 0.26 16.51 2.67
CA MET A 82 1.64 16.90 2.34
C MET A 82 2.06 18.20 3.03
N ARG A 83 1.17 19.20 3.04
CA ARG A 83 1.39 20.46 3.78
C ARG A 83 1.56 20.20 5.28
N ARG A 84 0.74 19.32 5.84
CA ARG A 84 0.81 18.94 7.27
C ARG A 84 2.10 18.19 7.60
N ASN A 85 2.52 17.25 6.75
CA ASN A 85 3.81 16.57 6.89
C ASN A 85 4.98 17.55 6.89
N TYR A 86 4.99 18.48 5.94
CA TYR A 86 6.03 19.49 5.81
C TYR A 86 6.10 20.38 7.06
N ASN A 87 4.96 20.87 7.55
CA ASN A 87 4.91 21.71 8.75
C ASN A 87 5.30 20.98 10.03
N ALA A 88 4.99 19.68 10.12
CA ALA A 88 5.40 18.83 11.24
C ALA A 88 6.87 18.38 11.16
N ASN A 89 7.56 18.63 10.03
CA ASN A 89 8.93 18.21 9.78
C ASN A 89 9.15 16.70 10.01
N ILE A 90 8.23 15.88 9.50
CA ILE A 90 8.26 14.42 9.58
C ILE A 90 8.81 13.81 8.28
N ASP A 91 9.47 12.67 8.40
CA ASP A 91 10.01 11.89 7.29
C ASP A 91 8.89 11.01 6.69
N ALA A 92 8.11 11.65 5.81
CA ALA A 92 7.07 11.00 5.04
C ALA A 92 6.91 11.59 3.64
N HIS A 93 6.61 10.70 2.70
CA HIS A 93 6.15 11.05 1.35
C HIS A 93 4.74 10.51 1.10
N VAL A 94 4.21 10.64 -0.12
CA VAL A 94 2.86 10.17 -0.44
C VAL A 94 2.84 9.10 -1.54
N SER A 95 1.88 8.19 -1.41
CA SER A 95 1.46 7.23 -2.41
C SER A 95 0.08 7.64 -2.92
N ILE A 96 -0.09 7.72 -4.24
CA ILE A 96 -1.34 8.15 -4.88
C ILE A 96 -1.80 7.12 -5.91
N LYS A 97 -3.11 7.06 -6.16
CA LYS A 97 -3.73 6.23 -7.20
C LYS A 97 -4.35 7.12 -8.26
N LEU A 98 -4.06 6.85 -9.52
CA LEU A 98 -4.53 7.72 -10.60
C LEU A 98 -6.03 7.55 -10.83
N THR A 99 -6.60 6.38 -10.54
CA THR A 99 -8.06 6.20 -10.60
C THR A 99 -8.79 7.11 -9.61
N GLN A 100 -8.21 7.33 -8.43
CA GLN A 100 -8.70 8.29 -7.43
C GLN A 100 -8.61 9.75 -7.93
N LEU A 101 -7.68 10.02 -8.84
CA LEU A 101 -7.48 11.34 -9.45
C LEU A 101 -8.22 11.51 -10.79
N GLY A 102 -9.05 10.54 -11.18
CA GLY A 102 -9.92 10.63 -12.34
C GLY A 102 -9.41 9.94 -13.60
N LEU A 103 -8.44 9.01 -13.50
CA LEU A 103 -7.91 8.27 -14.67
C LEU A 103 -9.01 7.65 -15.52
N ASN A 104 -10.03 7.08 -14.86
CA ASN A 104 -11.14 6.37 -15.49
C ASN A 104 -12.31 7.30 -15.87
N ILE A 105 -12.15 8.62 -15.66
CA ILE A 105 -13.08 9.66 -16.09
C ILE A 105 -12.53 10.36 -17.33
N ASP A 106 -11.31 10.91 -17.21
CA ASP A 106 -10.61 11.65 -18.24
C ASP A 106 -9.12 11.63 -17.93
N ARG A 107 -8.32 11.08 -18.85
CA ARG A 107 -6.88 10.89 -18.66
C ARG A 107 -6.12 12.21 -18.52
N GLU A 108 -6.50 13.23 -19.27
CA GLU A 108 -5.85 14.55 -19.21
C GLU A 108 -6.19 15.25 -17.90
N PHE A 109 -7.43 15.11 -17.43
CA PHE A 109 -7.84 15.57 -16.10
C PHE A 109 -7.04 14.89 -14.98
N ALA A 110 -6.82 13.58 -15.05
CA ALA A 110 -5.99 12.85 -14.09
C ALA A 110 -4.53 13.32 -14.10
N TYR A 111 -3.97 13.57 -15.28
CA TYR A 111 -2.65 14.18 -15.44
C TYR A 111 -2.58 15.56 -14.78
N GLN A 112 -3.56 16.44 -15.05
CA GLN A 112 -3.60 17.79 -14.47
C GLN A 112 -3.70 17.76 -12.94
N ASN A 113 -4.56 16.90 -12.38
CA ASN A 113 -4.68 16.74 -10.92
C ASN A 113 -3.37 16.25 -10.30
N THR A 114 -2.71 15.28 -10.94
CA THR A 114 -1.43 14.72 -10.48
C THR A 114 -0.29 15.73 -10.58
N ARG A 115 -0.26 16.51 -11.67
CA ARG A 115 0.72 17.57 -11.90
C ARG A 115 0.63 18.66 -10.82
N GLU A 116 -0.59 19.05 -10.45
CA GLU A 116 -0.79 20.03 -9.36
C GLU A 116 -0.31 19.48 -8.01
N ILE A 117 -0.55 18.19 -7.71
CA ILE A 117 0.02 17.53 -6.53
C ILE A 117 1.55 17.63 -6.53
N LEU A 118 2.20 17.39 -7.68
CA LEU A 118 3.66 17.48 -7.82
C LEU A 118 4.20 18.90 -7.69
N LEU A 119 3.46 19.92 -8.18
CA LEU A 119 3.79 21.33 -7.95
C LEU A 119 3.76 21.66 -6.45
N LYS A 120 2.73 21.22 -5.73
CA LYS A 120 2.66 21.35 -4.26
C LYS A 120 3.73 20.54 -3.55
N ALA A 121 4.09 19.36 -4.06
CA ALA A 121 5.21 18.59 -3.55
C ALA A 121 6.52 19.36 -3.62
N HIS A 122 6.73 20.11 -4.71
CA HIS A 122 7.90 20.97 -4.87
C HIS A 122 7.94 22.11 -3.84
N GLU A 123 6.80 22.79 -3.62
CA GLU A 123 6.66 23.82 -2.58
C GLU A 123 6.94 23.27 -1.16
N TYR A 124 6.55 22.02 -0.90
CA TYR A 124 6.67 21.35 0.39
C TYR A 124 7.96 20.51 0.50
N GLY A 125 9.10 21.16 0.23
CA GLY A 125 10.43 20.54 0.42
C GLY A 125 10.79 19.48 -0.61
N ASN A 126 10.22 19.56 -1.82
CA ASN A 126 10.41 18.58 -2.88
C ASN A 126 10.03 17.14 -2.46
N THR A 127 8.91 17.04 -1.74
CA THR A 127 8.34 15.77 -1.26
C THR A 127 8.19 14.79 -2.42
N PHE A 128 8.56 13.52 -2.20
CA PHE A 128 8.41 12.48 -3.22
C PHE A 128 6.93 12.08 -3.40
N VAL A 129 6.54 11.75 -4.63
CA VAL A 129 5.19 11.26 -4.95
C VAL A 129 5.32 9.92 -5.68
N ASN A 130 4.84 8.85 -5.05
CA ASN A 130 4.81 7.53 -5.65
C ASN A 130 3.44 7.28 -6.29
N ILE A 131 3.41 7.06 -7.60
CA ILE A 131 2.20 6.63 -8.30
C ILE A 131 2.06 5.11 -8.14
N ASP A 132 1.03 4.68 -7.41
CA ASP A 132 0.78 3.26 -7.19
C ASP A 132 0.29 2.57 -8.46
N ALA A 133 0.76 1.34 -8.70
CA ALA A 133 0.25 0.51 -9.77
C ALA A 133 -1.09 -0.11 -9.37
N GLU A 134 -2.08 0.05 -10.25
CA GLU A 134 -3.44 -0.44 -10.07
C GLU A 134 -3.64 -1.72 -10.89
N LYS A 135 -4.85 -1.96 -11.42
CA LYS A 135 -5.11 -3.13 -12.26
C LYS A 135 -4.42 -3.00 -13.62
N TYR A 136 -4.25 -4.12 -14.31
CA TYR A 136 -3.65 -4.13 -15.64
C TYR A 136 -4.39 -3.26 -16.66
N GLU A 137 -5.71 -3.15 -16.55
CA GLU A 137 -6.53 -2.27 -17.42
C GLU A 137 -6.13 -0.80 -17.36
N ASP A 138 -5.61 -0.35 -16.21
CA ASP A 138 -5.18 1.03 -15.95
C ASP A 138 -3.70 1.28 -16.32
N LEU A 139 -2.94 0.21 -16.63
CA LEU A 139 -1.48 0.27 -16.80
C LEU A 139 -1.05 1.22 -17.92
N VAL A 140 -1.76 1.20 -19.05
CA VAL A 140 -1.44 2.05 -20.21
C VAL A 140 -1.60 3.52 -19.84
N GLY A 141 -2.76 3.89 -19.27
CA GLY A 141 -3.03 5.27 -18.86
C GLY A 141 -2.06 5.74 -17.78
N THR A 142 -1.70 4.85 -16.85
CA THR A 142 -0.70 5.14 -15.80
C THR A 142 0.68 5.39 -16.39
N THR A 143 1.14 4.54 -17.30
CA THR A 143 2.45 4.64 -17.95
C THR A 143 2.58 5.95 -18.73
N GLU A 144 1.56 6.31 -19.52
CA GLU A 144 1.57 7.57 -20.27
C GLU A 144 1.65 8.81 -19.38
N ILE A 145 0.93 8.80 -18.24
CA ILE A 145 0.96 9.91 -17.28
C ILE A 145 2.34 9.97 -16.60
N VAL A 146 2.90 8.84 -16.17
CA VAL A 146 4.23 8.77 -15.59
C VAL A 146 5.29 9.27 -16.58
N ASP A 147 5.20 8.89 -17.85
CA ASP A 147 6.14 9.31 -18.91
C ASP A 147 6.15 10.82 -19.12
N LYS A 148 4.97 11.47 -19.10
CA LYS A 148 4.88 12.94 -19.13
C LYS A 148 5.51 13.54 -17.87
N LEU A 149 5.11 13.08 -16.69
CA LEU A 149 5.50 13.69 -15.42
C LEU A 149 7.01 13.51 -15.12
N LYS A 150 7.64 12.38 -15.49
CA LYS A 150 9.10 12.21 -15.30
C LYS A 150 9.94 13.16 -16.16
N GLY A 151 9.35 13.70 -17.23
CA GLY A 151 9.97 14.74 -18.06
C GLY A 151 9.94 16.12 -17.40
N GLU A 152 8.97 16.37 -16.52
CA GLU A 152 8.75 17.65 -15.84
C GLU A 152 9.29 17.66 -14.40
N PHE A 153 9.28 16.52 -13.71
CA PHE A 153 9.55 16.41 -12.27
C PHE A 153 10.59 15.33 -11.98
N LYS A 154 11.39 15.54 -10.93
CA LYS A 154 12.39 14.56 -10.44
C LYS A 154 11.95 13.82 -9.18
N ASN A 155 10.92 14.31 -8.51
CA ASN A 155 10.35 13.78 -7.26
C ASN A 155 9.12 12.89 -7.51
N VAL A 156 9.02 12.26 -8.69
CA VAL A 156 7.95 11.32 -9.05
C VAL A 156 8.52 9.93 -9.27
N GLY A 157 7.77 8.90 -8.87
CA GLY A 157 8.09 7.51 -9.14
C GLY A 157 6.86 6.65 -9.34
N THR A 158 7.08 5.37 -9.62
CA THR A 158 5.99 4.43 -9.91
C THR A 158 6.28 3.01 -9.40
N VAL A 159 5.31 2.12 -9.55
CA VAL A 159 5.37 0.74 -9.05
C VAL A 159 5.47 -0.24 -10.22
N ILE A 160 6.32 -1.26 -10.07
CA ILE A 160 6.39 -2.42 -10.98
C ILE A 160 5.84 -3.66 -10.27
N GLN A 161 4.90 -4.35 -10.92
CA GLN A 161 4.26 -5.56 -10.40
C GLN A 161 4.89 -6.82 -11.01
N ALA A 162 5.58 -7.61 -10.20
CA ALA A 162 6.37 -8.76 -10.65
C ALA A 162 5.55 -9.93 -11.21
N TYR A 163 4.25 -10.00 -10.92
CA TYR A 163 3.38 -11.01 -11.51
C TYR A 163 3.12 -10.81 -13.01
N LEU A 164 3.42 -9.64 -13.61
CA LEU A 164 3.17 -9.39 -15.02
C LEU A 164 4.29 -9.99 -15.86
N PHE A 165 3.95 -10.60 -16.99
CA PHE A 165 4.95 -11.12 -17.93
C PHE A 165 5.87 -10.00 -18.44
N ASP A 166 5.33 -8.80 -18.64
CA ASP A 166 6.05 -7.65 -19.20
C ASP A 166 6.79 -6.79 -18.15
N ALA A 167 6.75 -7.18 -16.86
CA ALA A 167 7.30 -6.38 -15.77
C ALA A 167 8.77 -5.94 -15.98
N MET A 168 9.59 -6.82 -16.57
CA MET A 168 11.00 -6.54 -16.87
C MET A 168 11.16 -5.43 -17.90
N ASN A 169 10.38 -5.47 -18.99
CA ASN A 169 10.45 -4.48 -20.05
C ASN A 169 9.91 -3.13 -19.57
N ILE A 170 8.87 -3.13 -18.74
CA ILE A 170 8.34 -1.91 -18.12
C ILE A 170 9.40 -1.30 -17.19
N MET A 171 10.03 -2.10 -16.34
CA MET A 171 11.08 -1.63 -15.42
C MET A 171 12.26 -0.99 -16.14
N ASP A 172 12.68 -1.54 -17.29
CA ASP A 172 13.83 -1.06 -18.07
C ASP A 172 13.61 0.34 -18.68
N LYS A 173 12.37 0.79 -18.85
CA LYS A 173 12.05 2.15 -19.31
C LYS A 173 12.34 3.25 -18.27
N TYR A 174 12.57 2.85 -17.01
CA TYR A 174 12.56 3.72 -15.85
C TYR A 174 13.84 3.56 -15.01
N ASP A 175 15.01 3.40 -15.62
CA ASP A 175 16.31 3.26 -14.93
C ASP A 175 16.65 4.48 -14.04
N ASP A 176 16.16 5.66 -14.42
CA ASP A 176 16.39 6.96 -13.79
C ASP A 176 15.26 7.45 -12.87
N VAL A 177 14.20 6.65 -12.70
CA VAL A 177 13.04 6.97 -11.86
C VAL A 177 13.04 6.09 -10.62
N ARG A 178 12.68 6.61 -9.43
CA ARG A 178 12.51 5.76 -8.24
C ARG A 178 11.38 4.76 -8.48
N LEU A 179 11.68 3.47 -8.35
CA LEU A 179 10.70 2.41 -8.54
C LEU A 179 10.44 1.66 -7.26
N ARG A 180 9.15 1.39 -6.99
CA ARG A 180 8.73 0.42 -5.99
C ARG A 180 8.44 -0.92 -6.65
N LEU A 181 9.14 -1.97 -6.22
CA LEU A 181 8.92 -3.32 -6.73
C LEU A 181 7.97 -4.07 -5.78
N VAL A 182 6.87 -4.61 -6.31
CA VAL A 182 5.89 -5.43 -5.57
C VAL A 182 5.64 -6.75 -6.29
N LYS A 183 5.05 -7.74 -5.61
CA LYS A 183 4.58 -8.97 -6.27
C LYS A 183 3.37 -8.71 -7.19
N GLY A 184 2.45 -7.85 -6.78
CA GLY A 184 1.16 -7.61 -7.42
C GLY A 184 0.00 -7.95 -6.47
N ALA A 185 -1.08 -7.16 -6.51
CA ALA A 185 -2.19 -7.25 -5.55
C ALA A 185 -3.54 -7.64 -6.18
N TYR A 186 -3.65 -7.59 -7.51
CA TYR A 186 -4.89 -7.84 -8.22
C TYR A 186 -4.99 -9.28 -8.73
N LYS A 187 -6.20 -9.68 -9.14
CA LYS A 187 -6.42 -10.99 -9.77
C LYS A 187 -6.45 -10.78 -11.28
N GLU A 188 -5.28 -10.90 -11.90
CA GLU A 188 -5.10 -10.71 -13.34
C GLU A 188 -5.25 -12.00 -14.12
N ALA A 189 -5.58 -11.87 -15.41
CA ALA A 189 -5.81 -13.01 -16.28
C ALA A 189 -4.51 -13.79 -16.59
N PRO A 190 -4.58 -15.11 -16.81
CA PRO A 190 -3.39 -15.95 -17.02
C PRO A 190 -2.61 -15.65 -18.31
N HIS A 191 -3.18 -14.89 -19.24
CA HIS A 191 -2.50 -14.48 -20.47
C HIS A 191 -1.65 -13.22 -20.30
N ILE A 192 -1.74 -12.52 -19.16
CA ILE A 192 -0.97 -11.30 -18.85
C ILE A 192 -0.08 -11.45 -17.61
N ALA A 193 -0.38 -12.41 -16.73
CA ALA A 193 0.29 -12.56 -15.44
C ALA A 193 0.57 -14.01 -15.07
N PHE A 194 1.71 -14.23 -14.40
CA PHE A 194 2.04 -15.45 -13.69
C PHE A 194 0.97 -15.76 -12.64
N GLN A 195 0.59 -17.02 -12.54
CA GLN A 195 -0.52 -17.45 -11.67
C GLN A 195 -0.03 -18.18 -10.42
N THR A 196 1.18 -18.75 -10.47
CA THR A 196 1.75 -19.50 -9.34
C THR A 196 2.64 -18.60 -8.49
N LYS A 197 2.68 -18.88 -7.19
CA LYS A 197 3.53 -18.15 -6.24
C LYS A 197 5.00 -18.29 -6.61
N GLU A 198 5.39 -19.47 -7.05
CA GLU A 198 6.77 -19.84 -7.39
C GLU A 198 7.29 -19.01 -8.58
N GLU A 199 6.47 -18.87 -9.63
CA GLU A 199 6.81 -18.04 -10.79
C GLU A 199 6.87 -16.55 -10.43
N ILE A 200 5.90 -16.06 -9.66
CA ILE A 200 5.87 -14.66 -9.21
C ILE A 200 7.10 -14.35 -8.36
N ASP A 201 7.45 -15.23 -7.41
CA ASP A 201 8.60 -15.04 -6.53
C ASP A 201 9.92 -15.09 -7.32
N LYS A 202 10.04 -16.02 -8.28
CA LYS A 202 11.20 -16.09 -9.17
C LYS A 202 11.36 -14.81 -9.98
N ASN A 203 10.28 -14.31 -10.59
CA ASN A 203 10.35 -13.07 -11.36
C ASN A 203 10.62 -11.86 -10.46
N TYR A 204 10.06 -11.83 -9.25
CA TYR A 204 10.29 -10.74 -8.30
C TYR A 204 11.76 -10.63 -7.87
N ILE A 205 12.40 -11.77 -7.58
CA ILE A 205 13.84 -11.80 -7.30
C ILE A 205 14.65 -11.33 -8.51
N ALA A 206 14.34 -11.84 -9.71
CA ALA A 206 15.05 -11.42 -10.93
C ALA A 206 14.95 -9.91 -11.20
N LEU A 207 13.76 -9.32 -10.98
CA LEU A 207 13.55 -7.87 -11.10
C LEU A 207 14.38 -7.09 -10.06
N ILE A 208 14.35 -7.53 -8.79
CA ILE A 208 15.10 -6.89 -7.71
C ILE A 208 16.61 -6.92 -8.00
N GLU A 209 17.15 -8.09 -8.34
CA GLU A 209 18.58 -8.26 -8.60
C GLU A 209 19.04 -7.36 -9.75
N LYS A 210 18.34 -7.41 -10.88
CA LYS A 210 18.66 -6.55 -12.04
C LYS A 210 18.57 -5.08 -11.65
N ARG A 211 17.48 -4.67 -11.00
CA ARG A 211 17.27 -3.28 -10.59
C ARG A 211 18.40 -2.77 -9.69
N LEU A 212 18.80 -3.55 -8.70
CA LEU A 212 19.87 -3.18 -7.78
C LEU A 212 21.25 -3.07 -8.46
N LEU A 213 21.48 -3.80 -9.56
CA LEU A 213 22.72 -3.74 -10.33
C LEU A 213 22.75 -2.61 -11.36
N THR A 214 21.61 -2.25 -11.95
CA THR A 214 21.58 -1.39 -13.15
C THR A 214 20.93 -0.03 -12.96
N ALA A 215 20.14 0.17 -11.91
CA ALA A 215 19.40 1.42 -11.72
C ALA A 215 20.29 2.59 -11.34
N LYS A 216 19.94 3.77 -11.85
CA LYS A 216 20.55 5.06 -11.46
C LYS A 216 19.79 5.74 -10.33
N ALA A 217 18.54 5.33 -10.11
CA ALA A 217 17.65 5.88 -9.11
C ALA A 217 17.33 4.89 -8.00
N PHE A 218 16.90 5.44 -6.87
CA PHE A 218 16.57 4.71 -5.65
C PHE A 218 15.52 3.61 -5.88
N THR A 219 15.61 2.49 -5.17
CA THR A 219 14.69 1.35 -5.32
C THR A 219 13.98 1.02 -4.01
N SER A 220 12.65 0.94 -4.05
CA SER A 220 11.81 0.57 -2.90
C SER A 220 11.38 -0.89 -3.03
N ILE A 221 11.89 -1.79 -2.19
CA ILE A 221 11.58 -3.22 -2.24
C ILE A 221 10.43 -3.52 -1.26
N ALA A 222 9.20 -3.52 -1.79
CA ALA A 222 7.98 -3.61 -1.00
C ALA A 222 7.51 -5.06 -0.84
N THR A 223 7.91 -5.69 0.27
CA THR A 223 7.57 -7.08 0.59
C THR A 223 7.59 -7.34 2.09
N HIS A 224 6.78 -8.32 2.52
CA HIS A 224 6.86 -8.85 3.88
C HIS A 224 7.40 -10.28 3.91
N ASP A 225 7.92 -10.78 2.79
CA ASP A 225 8.44 -12.14 2.68
C ASP A 225 9.88 -12.17 3.23
N HIS A 226 10.11 -12.89 4.33
CA HIS A 226 11.44 -12.95 4.93
C HIS A 226 12.46 -13.65 4.02
N ASN A 227 12.03 -14.58 3.15
CA ASN A 227 12.93 -15.26 2.23
C ASN A 227 13.46 -14.27 1.19
N VAL A 228 12.56 -13.44 0.64
CA VAL A 228 12.95 -12.35 -0.27
C VAL A 228 13.88 -11.37 0.44
N ILE A 229 13.52 -10.90 1.63
CA ILE A 229 14.35 -9.92 2.36
C ILE A 229 15.74 -10.47 2.65
N ASN A 230 15.85 -11.71 3.13
CA ASN A 230 17.14 -12.34 3.43
C ASN A 230 17.97 -12.54 2.16
N HIS A 231 17.32 -12.91 1.05
CA HIS A 231 17.96 -12.99 -0.26
C HIS A 231 18.52 -11.64 -0.69
N VAL A 232 17.72 -10.56 -0.61
CA VAL A 232 18.19 -9.20 -0.95
C VAL A 232 19.37 -8.78 -0.07
N LYS A 233 19.30 -9.01 1.25
CA LYS A 233 20.40 -8.68 2.17
C LYS A 233 21.70 -9.37 1.77
N GLN A 234 21.61 -10.65 1.41
CA GLN A 234 22.76 -11.44 0.94
C GLN A 234 23.28 -10.94 -0.40
N PHE A 235 22.39 -10.73 -1.37
CA PHE A 235 22.73 -10.23 -2.71
C PHE A 235 23.43 -8.86 -2.66
N VAL A 236 22.91 -7.93 -1.86
CA VAL A 236 23.49 -6.60 -1.62
C VAL A 236 24.90 -6.69 -1.05
N LYS A 237 25.12 -7.62 -0.11
CA LYS A 237 26.45 -7.87 0.47
C LYS A 237 27.41 -8.43 -0.59
N ASP A 238 26.98 -9.42 -1.36
CA ASP A 238 27.83 -10.11 -2.34
C ASP A 238 28.26 -9.20 -3.50
N HIS A 239 27.42 -8.21 -3.84
CA HIS A 239 27.68 -7.26 -4.93
C HIS A 239 28.13 -5.87 -4.44
N ASN A 240 28.41 -5.70 -3.14
CA ASN A 240 28.82 -4.42 -2.53
C ASN A 240 27.88 -3.25 -2.87
N ILE A 241 26.57 -3.50 -2.88
CA ILE A 241 25.57 -2.49 -3.21
C ILE A 241 25.38 -1.56 -2.00
N SER A 242 25.41 -0.25 -2.24
CA SER A 242 25.18 0.71 -1.16
C SER A 242 23.79 0.55 -0.57
N ARG A 243 23.68 0.63 0.76
CA ARG A 243 22.38 0.61 1.45
C ARG A 243 21.59 1.90 1.19
N ASP A 244 22.24 2.96 0.74
CA ASP A 244 21.61 4.24 0.42
C ASP A 244 20.94 4.25 -0.96
N SER A 245 21.08 3.17 -1.75
CA SER A 245 20.43 3.06 -3.07
C SER A 245 19.05 2.38 -3.02
N PHE A 246 18.66 1.83 -1.87
CA PHE A 246 17.38 1.14 -1.73
C PHE A 246 16.83 1.18 -0.32
N GLU A 247 15.55 0.82 -0.17
CA GLU A 247 14.90 0.56 1.11
C GLU A 247 14.03 -0.70 1.04
N PHE A 248 13.68 -1.23 2.20
CA PHE A 248 12.56 -2.15 2.32
C PHE A 248 11.27 -1.40 2.65
N GLN A 249 10.14 -1.92 2.16
CA GLN A 249 8.83 -1.39 2.54
C GLN A 249 7.87 -2.47 3.01
N MET A 250 7.07 -2.14 4.02
CA MET A 250 5.97 -2.96 4.50
C MET A 250 4.73 -2.11 4.74
N LEU A 251 3.58 -2.77 4.78
CA LEU A 251 2.33 -2.15 5.15
C LEU A 251 2.30 -1.97 6.68
N TYR A 252 1.83 -0.82 7.12
CA TYR A 252 1.61 -0.53 8.53
C TYR A 252 0.70 -1.58 9.17
N GLY A 253 1.06 -2.01 10.37
CA GLY A 253 0.34 -3.04 11.11
C GLY A 253 0.76 -4.48 10.84
N PHE A 254 1.63 -4.72 9.86
CA PHE A 254 2.05 -6.07 9.49
C PHE A 254 3.55 -6.27 9.71
N ARG A 255 3.89 -7.23 10.60
CA ARG A 255 5.28 -7.57 10.93
C ARG A 255 6.12 -6.36 11.38
N THR A 256 5.51 -5.43 12.11
CA THR A 256 6.16 -4.20 12.57
C THR A 256 7.45 -4.45 13.35
N ASP A 257 7.49 -5.49 14.20
CA ASP A 257 8.72 -5.85 14.93
C ASP A 257 9.86 -6.26 13.98
N TYR A 258 9.54 -6.93 12.88
CA TYR A 258 10.52 -7.30 11.87
C TYR A 258 11.01 -6.08 11.08
N ALA A 259 10.13 -5.11 10.82
CA ALA A 259 10.53 -3.83 10.25
C ALA A 259 11.51 -3.08 11.16
N TYR A 260 11.21 -2.99 12.46
CA TYR A 260 12.14 -2.39 13.44
C TYR A 260 13.47 -3.13 13.49
N GLN A 261 13.46 -4.47 13.42
CA GLN A 261 14.69 -5.25 13.35
C GLN A 261 15.51 -4.86 12.11
N ILE A 262 14.90 -4.81 10.92
CA ILE A 262 15.60 -4.47 9.68
C ILE A 262 16.16 -3.04 9.72
N ALA A 263 15.39 -2.08 10.24
CA ALA A 263 15.85 -0.70 10.42
C ALA A 263 17.05 -0.63 11.39
N ASN A 264 17.00 -1.35 12.52
CA ASN A 264 18.10 -1.43 13.49
C ASN A 264 19.36 -2.12 12.94
N GLU A 265 19.23 -2.96 11.90
CA GLU A 265 20.37 -3.51 11.16
C GLU A 265 21.04 -2.48 10.23
N GLY A 266 20.49 -1.26 10.14
CA GLY A 266 21.01 -0.15 9.35
C GLY A 266 20.57 -0.19 7.88
N TYR A 267 19.41 -0.75 7.58
CA TYR A 267 18.77 -0.63 6.26
C TYR A 267 17.73 0.48 6.27
N ASN A 268 17.63 1.24 5.18
CA ASN A 268 16.51 2.15 4.98
C ASN A 268 15.21 1.37 4.98
N PHE A 269 14.21 1.89 5.70
CA PHE A 269 12.92 1.24 5.84
C PHE A 269 11.80 2.27 5.77
N CYS A 270 10.80 1.99 4.92
CA CYS A 270 9.61 2.83 4.79
C CYS A 270 8.33 2.03 5.09
N MET A 271 7.48 2.58 5.95
CA MET A 271 6.15 2.03 6.21
C MET A 271 5.11 2.67 5.29
N TYR A 272 4.33 1.84 4.62
CA TYR A 272 3.15 2.26 3.89
C TYR A 272 1.99 2.41 4.87
N VAL A 273 1.58 3.66 5.09
CA VAL A 273 0.63 4.07 6.11
C VAL A 273 -0.65 4.53 5.44
N PRO A 274 -1.68 3.67 5.38
CA PRO A 274 -2.99 4.09 4.89
C PRO A 274 -3.69 4.93 5.98
N PHE A 275 -4.43 5.95 5.55
CA PHE A 275 -5.23 6.81 6.42
C PHE A 275 -6.52 7.27 5.73
N GLY A 276 -7.47 7.78 6.51
CA GLY A 276 -8.74 8.32 6.00
C GLY A 276 -9.95 7.45 6.33
N GLU A 277 -11.14 7.96 6.01
CA GLU A 277 -12.42 7.38 6.40
C GLU A 277 -12.75 6.07 5.65
N ASP A 278 -12.17 5.86 4.46
CA ASP A 278 -12.46 4.70 3.59
C ASP A 278 -11.64 3.44 3.96
N TRP A 279 -11.44 3.22 5.26
CA TRP A 279 -10.60 2.15 5.81
C TRP A 279 -11.13 0.72 5.59
N PHE A 280 -12.45 0.56 5.41
CA PHE A 280 -13.10 -0.76 5.43
C PHE A 280 -12.72 -1.63 4.23
N GLY A 281 -12.86 -1.10 3.00
CA GLY A 281 -12.51 -1.81 1.78
C GLY A 281 -11.04 -2.25 1.77
N TYR A 282 -10.15 -1.32 2.12
CA TYR A 282 -8.73 -1.58 2.34
C TYR A 282 -8.50 -2.71 3.33
N PHE A 283 -9.09 -2.64 4.53
CA PHE A 283 -8.90 -3.62 5.58
C PHE A 283 -9.38 -5.02 5.16
N MET A 284 -10.53 -5.12 4.51
CA MET A 284 -11.07 -6.38 4.03
C MET A 284 -10.15 -7.04 2.99
N ARG A 285 -9.57 -6.27 2.06
CA ARG A 285 -8.57 -6.81 1.11
C ARG A 285 -7.31 -7.34 1.82
N ARG A 286 -6.83 -6.67 2.87
CA ARG A 286 -5.68 -7.14 3.66
C ARG A 286 -5.97 -8.45 4.41
N LEU A 287 -7.21 -8.65 4.87
CA LEU A 287 -7.65 -9.93 5.46
C LEU A 287 -7.73 -11.05 4.41
N ALA A 288 -8.21 -10.75 3.20
CA ALA A 288 -8.29 -11.70 2.10
C ALA A 288 -6.91 -12.25 1.69
N GLU A 289 -5.89 -11.38 1.67
CA GLU A 289 -4.52 -11.73 1.29
C GLU A 289 -3.79 -12.57 2.34
N ARG A 290 -4.13 -12.38 3.62
CA ARG A 290 -3.48 -13.08 4.74
C ARG A 290 -4.52 -13.57 5.74
N PRO A 291 -5.07 -14.77 5.55
CA PRO A 291 -6.07 -15.34 6.43
C PRO A 291 -5.61 -15.48 7.90
N GLN A 292 -4.31 -15.56 8.14
CA GLN A 292 -3.74 -15.57 9.50
C GLN A 292 -4.08 -14.28 10.29
N ASN A 293 -4.32 -13.17 9.59
CA ASN A 293 -4.74 -11.90 10.19
C ASN A 293 -6.22 -11.90 10.60
N ILE A 294 -7.03 -12.87 10.15
CA ILE A 294 -8.43 -13.03 10.60
C ILE A 294 -8.47 -13.27 12.12
N ASN A 295 -7.46 -13.93 12.68
CA ASN A 295 -7.35 -14.13 14.13
C ASN A 295 -7.18 -12.79 14.88
N LEU A 296 -6.48 -11.81 14.30
CA LEU A 296 -6.34 -10.47 14.88
C LEU A 296 -7.67 -9.71 14.89
N MET A 297 -8.48 -9.88 13.84
CA MET A 297 -9.84 -9.33 13.75
C MET A 297 -10.77 -9.97 14.80
N LEU A 298 -10.75 -11.30 14.92
CA LEU A 298 -11.57 -12.03 15.89
C LEU A 298 -11.24 -11.63 17.33
N LEU A 299 -9.96 -11.53 17.69
CA LEU A 299 -9.54 -11.11 19.04
C LEU A 299 -10.04 -9.70 19.40
N ASP A 300 -10.12 -8.78 18.43
CA ASP A 300 -10.60 -7.42 18.68
C ASP A 300 -12.13 -7.30 18.72
N ILE A 301 -12.85 -8.21 18.02
CA ILE A 301 -14.32 -8.34 18.13
C ILE A 301 -14.72 -8.84 19.52
N PHE A 302 -13.96 -9.75 20.10
CA PHE A 302 -14.21 -10.30 21.45
C PHE A 302 -13.62 -9.44 22.58
N SER A 303 -12.98 -8.31 22.26
CA SER A 303 -12.47 -7.34 23.25
C SER A 303 -13.62 -6.56 23.90
N GLU A 304 -13.62 -6.47 25.24
CA GLU A 304 -14.68 -5.81 26.01
C GLU A 304 -14.90 -4.32 25.65
N LYS A 305 -13.91 -3.66 25.02
CA LYS A 305 -13.97 -2.26 24.60
C LYS A 305 -14.90 -1.97 23.40
N ASN A 306 -15.37 -3.01 22.68
CA ASN A 306 -16.08 -2.85 21.40
C ASN A 306 -17.55 -3.32 21.41
N LYS A 307 -18.16 -3.54 22.58
CA LYS A 307 -19.53 -4.06 22.73
C LYS A 307 -20.63 -3.22 22.05
N GLY A 308 -20.37 -1.98 21.61
CA GLY A 308 -21.34 -1.12 20.91
C GLY A 308 -21.34 -1.16 19.38
N LYS A 309 -20.34 -1.78 18.72
CA LYS A 309 -20.18 -1.79 17.25
C LYS A 309 -20.75 -3.06 16.58
N ILE A 310 -21.91 -3.52 17.05
CA ILE A 310 -22.43 -4.90 16.89
C ILE A 310 -22.84 -5.26 15.45
N ALA A 311 -23.35 -4.34 14.63
CA ALA A 311 -24.01 -4.70 13.36
C ALA A 311 -23.06 -5.20 12.25
N ILE A 312 -21.93 -4.50 12.02
CA ILE A 312 -20.92 -4.90 11.02
C ILE A 312 -20.10 -6.09 11.54
N GLY A 313 -19.75 -6.07 12.83
CA GLY A 313 -19.09 -7.19 13.50
C GLY A 313 -19.91 -8.48 13.38
N ALA A 314 -21.22 -8.44 13.64
CA ALA A 314 -22.11 -9.60 13.57
C ALA A 314 -22.28 -10.15 12.16
N SER A 315 -22.34 -9.30 11.13
CA SER A 315 -22.47 -9.72 9.72
C SER A 315 -21.19 -10.36 9.20
N VAL A 316 -20.02 -9.79 9.52
CA VAL A 316 -18.73 -10.43 9.24
C VAL A 316 -18.58 -11.73 10.03
N LEU A 317 -18.94 -11.73 11.33
CA LEU A 317 -18.87 -12.94 12.17
C LEU A 317 -19.77 -14.05 11.63
N ALA A 318 -21.04 -13.74 11.30
CA ALA A 318 -21.99 -14.69 10.74
C ALA A 318 -21.49 -15.29 9.42
N GLY A 319 -20.91 -14.47 8.53
CA GLY A 319 -20.27 -14.95 7.31
C GLY A 319 -19.10 -15.90 7.60
N LEU A 320 -18.24 -15.57 8.56
CA LEU A 320 -17.14 -16.44 8.98
C LEU A 320 -17.61 -17.75 9.64
N THR A 321 -18.70 -17.73 10.40
CA THR A 321 -19.30 -18.92 11.01
C THR A 321 -19.88 -19.84 9.93
N LEU A 322 -20.57 -19.28 8.93
CA LEU A 322 -21.08 -20.03 7.77
C LEU A 322 -19.96 -20.66 6.94
N LEU A 323 -18.78 -20.03 6.90
CA LEU A 323 -17.59 -20.54 6.24
C LEU A 323 -16.76 -21.52 7.10
N GLY A 324 -17.22 -21.86 8.31
CA GLY A 324 -16.56 -22.84 9.19
C GLY A 324 -15.28 -22.33 9.88
N ILE A 325 -15.04 -21.02 9.90
CA ILE A 325 -13.78 -20.42 10.39
C ILE A 325 -13.82 -20.18 11.92
N GLY A 326 -15.00 -20.25 12.54
CA GLY A 326 -15.20 -19.99 13.97
C GLY A 326 -14.53 -20.96 14.96
N GLY A 327 -13.89 -22.04 14.49
CA GLY A 327 -13.27 -23.06 15.35
C GLY A 327 -11.90 -22.72 15.93
N ILE A 328 -11.22 -21.67 15.46
CA ILE A 328 -9.78 -21.44 15.75
C ILE A 328 -9.53 -20.84 17.16
N ALA A 329 -10.56 -20.32 17.83
CA ALA A 329 -10.40 -19.64 19.12
C ALA A 329 -10.41 -20.56 20.37
N LYS A 330 -10.56 -21.89 20.25
CA LYS A 330 -10.66 -22.80 21.42
C LYS A 330 -9.35 -23.49 21.85
N GLY A 331 -8.20 -23.15 21.27
CA GLY A 331 -6.92 -23.77 21.62
C GLY A 331 -5.98 -22.89 22.42
N LYS A 332 -6.23 -22.71 23.73
CA LYS A 332 -5.23 -22.48 24.82
C LYS A 332 -5.95 -22.11 26.13
N LYS A 333 -6.59 -23.10 26.74
CA LYS A 333 -6.74 -23.19 28.20
C LYS A 333 -6.38 -24.62 28.60
N LYS A 334 -5.08 -24.86 28.76
CA LYS A 334 -4.48 -25.69 29.80
C LYS A 334 -3.00 -25.38 29.84
#